data_AF-A0A1F9U2G1-F1
#
_entry.id   AF-A0A1F9U2G1-F1
#
_cell.length_a   1.000
_cell.length_b   1.000
_cell.length_c   1.000
_cell.angle_alpha   90.00
_cell.angle_beta   90.00
_cell.angle_gamma   90.00
#
_symmetry.space_group_name_H-M   'P 1'
#
loop_
_entity.id
_entity.type
_entity.pdbx_description
1 polymer ?
#
loop_
_entity_poly.entity_id
_entity_poly.type
_entity_poly.pdbx_seq_one_letter_code
_entity_poly.pdbx_strand_id
1 'polypeptide(L)'
;MPDFQWRMIRHWALLVLVTNAATCLITVGLVKYQDRQMPGQYFYTMDKLEASPVIVDPVVVKRQDIIFPALLIALIVGMGASVMAGVLYSHRLAGPLYRIRRTLSEVQEGKPLRPIVLRKNDEFKELAEDLNGFLSNRTP
;
A
#
# COMPACT_ATOMS: atom_id res chain seq x y z
N MET A 1 -18.41 -7.70 -12.33
CA MET A 1 -17.53 -8.55 -11.48
C MET A 1 -17.26 -7.87 -10.14
N PRO A 2 -18.27 -7.65 -9.28
CA PRO A 2 -18.05 -7.05 -7.95
C PRO A 2 -17.25 -7.98 -7.03
N ASP A 3 -17.47 -9.29 -7.15
CA ASP A 3 -16.90 -10.30 -6.25
C ASP A 3 -15.38 -10.40 -6.32
N PHE A 4 -14.80 -10.18 -7.51
CA PHE A 4 -13.34 -10.18 -7.69
C PHE A 4 -12.71 -8.95 -7.02
N GLN A 5 -13.31 -7.78 -7.19
CA GLN A 5 -12.80 -6.54 -6.62
C GLN A 5 -12.86 -6.57 -5.09
N TRP A 6 -13.98 -7.03 -4.51
CA TRP A 6 -14.10 -7.15 -3.04
C TRP A 6 -13.12 -8.14 -2.45
N ARG A 7 -12.93 -9.30 -3.11
CA ARG A 7 -11.90 -10.26 -2.71
C ARG A 7 -10.52 -9.63 -2.73
N MET A 8 -10.14 -8.95 -3.80
CA MET A 8 -8.81 -8.36 -3.91
C MET A 8 -8.59 -7.24 -2.88
N ILE A 9 -9.58 -6.36 -2.70
CA ILE A 9 -9.54 -5.28 -1.71
C ILE A 9 -9.39 -5.83 -0.30
N ARG A 10 -10.11 -6.90 0.07
CA ARG A 10 -9.99 -7.52 1.40
C ARG A 10 -8.59 -8.09 1.67
N HIS A 11 -7.99 -8.77 0.69
CA HIS A 11 -6.62 -9.28 0.85
C HIS A 11 -5.62 -8.13 0.94
N TRP A 12 -5.79 -7.08 0.13
CA TRP A 12 -4.94 -5.90 0.22
C TRP A 12 -5.08 -5.20 1.58
N ALA A 13 -6.31 -4.98 2.05
CA ALA A 13 -6.56 -4.37 3.35
C ALA A 13 -5.94 -5.18 4.50
N LEU A 14 -6.05 -6.52 4.45
CA LEU A 14 -5.39 -7.39 5.41
C LEU A 14 -3.87 -7.26 5.35
N LEU A 15 -3.27 -7.25 4.16
CA LEU A 15 -1.83 -7.10 4.00
C LEU A 15 -1.34 -5.76 4.55
N VAL A 16 -2.06 -4.67 4.26
CA VAL A 16 -1.77 -3.33 4.80
C VAL A 16 -1.85 -3.30 6.32
N LEU A 17 -2.86 -3.94 6.91
CA LEU A 17 -2.99 -4.03 8.37
C LEU A 17 -1.80 -4.78 8.98
N VAL A 18 -1.43 -5.93 8.39
CA VAL A 18 -0.30 -6.74 8.86
C VAL A 18 1.02 -5.98 8.75
N THR A 19 1.30 -5.33 7.62
CA THR A 19 2.56 -4.60 7.42
C THR A 19 2.66 -3.35 8.29
N ASN A 20 1.57 -2.63 8.52
CA ASN A 20 1.55 -1.49 9.44
C ASN A 20 1.69 -1.94 10.89
N ALA A 21 1.01 -3.02 11.30
CA ALA A 21 1.16 -3.58 12.64
C ALA A 21 2.60 -4.07 12.89
N ALA A 22 3.20 -4.77 11.93
CA ALA A 22 4.59 -5.20 12.01
C ALA A 22 5.55 -4.00 12.12
N THR A 23 5.37 -2.98 11.28
CA THR A 23 6.19 -1.74 11.33
C THR A 23 6.07 -1.05 12.69
N CYS A 24 4.85 -0.96 13.24
CA CYS A 24 4.61 -0.40 14.57
C CYS A 24 5.33 -1.21 15.67
N LEU A 25 5.18 -2.54 15.66
CA LEU A 25 5.84 -3.43 16.63
C LEU A 25 7.37 -3.33 16.57
N ILE A 26 7.94 -3.33 15.35
CA ILE A 26 9.38 -3.16 15.15
C ILE A 26 9.83 -1.81 15.69
N THR A 27 9.11 -0.73 15.38
CA THR A 27 9.48 0.62 15.81
C THR A 27 9.43 0.75 17.33
N VAL A 28 8.35 0.29 17.97
CA VAL A 28 8.22 0.31 19.44
C VAL A 28 9.29 -0.59 20.08
N GLY A 29 9.57 -1.75 19.51
CA GLY A 29 10.63 -2.66 19.96
C GLY A 29 12.01 -2.01 19.91
N LEU A 30 12.36 -1.38 18.80
CA LEU A 30 13.62 -0.64 18.64
C LEU A 30 13.71 0.54 19.61
N VAL A 31 12.61 1.28 19.80
CA VAL A 31 12.57 2.40 20.74
C VAL A 31 12.83 1.92 22.17
N LYS A 32 12.16 0.84 22.61
CA LYS A 32 12.38 0.25 23.93
C LYS A 32 13.78 -0.35 24.09
N TYR A 33 14.32 -0.95 23.03
CA TYR A 33 15.68 -1.49 23.03
C TYR A 33 16.72 -0.37 23.21
N GLN A 34 16.57 0.72 22.46
CA GLN A 34 17.43 1.90 22.58
C GLN A 34 17.30 2.57 23.95
N ASP A 35 16.08 2.68 24.48
CA ASP A 35 15.81 3.26 25.80
C ASP A 35 16.51 2.46 26.92
N ARG A 36 16.55 1.13 26.82
CA ARG A 36 17.31 0.29 27.75
C ARG A 36 18.82 0.47 27.65
N GLN A 37 19.35 0.77 26.47
CA GLN A 37 20.80 0.97 26.27
C GLN A 37 21.26 2.38 26.65
N MET A 38 20.39 3.38 26.53
CA MET A 38 20.70 4.79 26.82
C MET A 38 19.75 5.35 27.90
N PRO A 39 19.80 4.85 29.14
CA PRO A 39 19.01 5.41 30.22
C PRO A 39 19.42 6.87 30.45
N GLY A 40 18.51 7.82 30.18
CA GLY A 40 18.68 9.23 30.56
C GLY A 40 19.02 10.23 29.44
N GLN A 41 18.96 9.86 28.16
CA GLN A 41 19.03 10.86 27.08
C GLN A 41 17.70 11.59 26.92
N TYR A 42 17.51 12.63 27.73
CA TYR A 42 16.46 13.62 27.55
C TYR A 42 16.89 14.61 26.48
N PHE A 43 16.00 14.94 25.54
CA PHE A 43 16.29 15.96 24.53
C PHE A 43 16.30 17.33 25.20
N TYR A 44 17.47 17.95 25.31
CA TYR A 44 17.61 19.32 25.81
C TYR A 44 17.29 20.29 24.66
N THR A 45 16.36 21.23 24.86
CA THR A 45 16.17 22.35 23.94
C THR A 45 17.09 23.50 24.34
N MET A 46 17.93 23.97 23.40
CA MET A 46 18.88 25.08 23.65
C MET A 46 18.19 26.45 23.80
N ASP A 47 16.91 26.52 23.44
CA ASP A 47 16.12 27.76 23.31
C ASP A 47 15.88 28.52 24.62
N LYS A 48 16.20 27.92 25.78
CA LYS A 48 16.05 28.55 27.10
C LYS A 48 17.34 28.67 27.92
N LEU A 49 18.49 28.27 27.37
CA LEU A 49 19.77 28.36 28.07
C LEU A 49 20.37 29.78 28.04
N GLU A 50 20.06 30.58 27.02
CA GLU A 50 20.67 31.91 26.86
C GLU A 50 19.96 33.02 27.65
N ALA A 51 18.71 32.79 28.08
CA ALA A 51 17.84 33.84 28.61
C ALA A 51 17.87 34.00 30.15
N SER A 52 18.64 33.23 30.93
CA SER A 52 18.62 33.34 32.39
C SER A 52 19.93 32.88 33.06
N PRO A 53 20.49 33.63 34.04
CA PRO A 53 21.68 33.24 34.80
C PRO A 53 21.37 32.27 35.96
N VAL A 54 20.15 31.74 36.00
CA VAL A 54 19.67 30.80 37.03
C VAL A 54 19.71 29.41 36.42
N ILE A 55 20.18 28.42 37.20
CA ILE A 55 20.11 27.00 36.85
C ILE A 55 18.64 26.64 36.66
N VAL A 56 18.14 26.75 35.43
CA VAL A 56 16.81 26.27 35.03
C VAL A 56 16.96 24.76 34.87
N ASP A 57 16.29 23.99 35.71
CA ASP A 57 16.23 22.54 35.55
C ASP A 57 15.86 22.23 34.08
N PRO A 58 16.68 21.45 33.36
CA PRO A 58 16.42 21.19 31.95
C PRO A 58 15.04 20.59 31.78
N VAL A 59 14.23 21.13 30.86
CA VAL A 59 12.92 20.56 30.55
C VAL A 59 13.15 19.17 29.95
N VAL A 60 12.88 18.16 30.76
CA VAL A 60 13.02 16.75 30.41
C VAL A 60 11.84 16.36 29.51
N VAL A 61 12.04 16.39 28.19
CA VAL A 61 11.08 15.83 27.23
C VAL A 61 11.32 14.33 27.10
N LYS A 62 10.28 13.53 27.37
CA LYS A 62 10.37 12.09 27.18
C LYS A 62 10.43 11.79 25.70
N ARG A 63 11.33 10.88 25.29
CA ARG A 63 11.45 10.39 23.91
C ARG A 63 10.11 9.91 23.32
N GLN A 64 9.24 9.38 24.19
CA GLN A 64 7.90 8.92 23.85
C GLN A 64 7.04 10.06 23.30
N ASP A 65 7.11 11.26 23.89
CA ASP A 65 6.26 12.39 23.52
C ASP A 65 6.57 12.93 22.11
N ILE A 66 7.78 12.67 21.60
CA ILE A 66 8.20 13.04 20.24
C ILE A 66 7.85 11.91 19.24
N ILE A 67 8.11 10.65 19.61
CA ILE A 67 7.97 9.52 18.68
C ILE A 67 6.52 9.12 18.47
N PHE A 68 5.69 9.08 19.52
CA PHE A 68 4.29 8.68 19.41
C PHE A 68 3.47 9.50 18.40
N PRO A 69 3.49 10.85 18.42
CA PRO A 69 2.73 11.62 17.43
C PRO A 69 3.27 11.43 16.00
N ALA A 70 4.59 11.36 15.81
CA ALA A 70 5.18 11.08 14.51
C ALA A 70 4.78 9.69 13.98
N LEU A 71 4.74 8.69 14.86
CA LEU A 71 4.33 7.32 14.53
C LEU A 71 2.85 7.24 14.16
N LEU A 72 1.97 7.97 14.86
CA LEU A 72 0.56 8.07 14.51
C LEU A 72 0.34 8.72 13.15
N ILE A 73 1.05 9.82 12.85
CA ILE A 73 1.00 10.48 11.54
C ILE A 73 1.46 9.50 10.44
N ALA A 74 2.59 8.83 10.65
CA ALA A 74 3.12 7.85 9.70
C ALA A 74 2.14 6.70 9.44
N LEU A 75 1.46 6.21 10.49
CA LEU A 75 0.45 5.15 10.37
C LEU A 75 -0.75 5.61 9.51
N ILE A 76 -1.28 6.80 9.79
CA ILE A 76 -2.43 7.35 9.06
C ILE A 76 -2.08 7.56 7.58
N VAL A 77 -0.93 8.20 7.31
CA VAL A 77 -0.44 8.45 5.95
C VAL A 77 -0.17 7.14 5.22
N GLY A 78 0.50 6.19 5.87
CA GLY A 78 0.82 4.88 5.29
C GLY A 78 -0.42 4.06 4.95
N MET A 79 -1.41 4.03 5.85
CA MET A 79 -2.71 3.40 5.60
C MET A 79 -3.44 4.05 4.42
N GLY A 80 -3.56 5.38 4.43
CA GLY A 80 -4.24 6.14 3.36
C GLY A 80 -3.60 5.91 1.99
N ALA A 81 -2.27 6.00 1.90
CA ALA A 81 -1.53 5.77 0.66
C ALA A 81 -1.72 4.33 0.15
N SER A 82 -1.71 3.34 1.05
CA SER A 82 -1.85 1.93 0.66
C SER A 82 -3.25 1.59 0.17
N VAL A 83 -4.29 2.12 0.83
CA VAL A 83 -5.69 1.93 0.37
C VAL A 83 -5.88 2.57 -0.99
N MET A 84 -5.39 3.81 -1.19
CA MET A 84 -5.46 4.51 -2.47
C MET A 84 -4.75 3.72 -3.57
N ALA A 85 -3.54 3.21 -3.31
CA ALA A 85 -2.83 2.36 -4.25
C ALA A 85 -3.64 1.10 -4.59
N GLY A 86 -4.18 0.40 -3.59
CA GLY A 86 -4.99 -0.81 -3.81
C GLY A 86 -6.21 -0.57 -4.70
N VAL A 87 -6.93 0.54 -4.50
CA VAL A 87 -8.09 0.93 -5.33
C VAL A 87 -7.66 1.25 -6.75
N LEU A 88 -6.62 2.07 -6.93
CA LEU A 88 -6.12 2.46 -8.26
C LEU A 88 -5.64 1.24 -9.06
N TYR A 89 -4.86 0.35 -8.43
CA TYR A 89 -4.42 -0.90 -9.07
C TYR A 89 -5.62 -1.80 -9.42
N SER A 90 -6.63 -1.88 -8.55
CA SER A 90 -7.83 -2.68 -8.82
C SER A 90 -8.59 -2.22 -10.06
N HIS A 91 -8.72 -0.90 -10.25
CA HIS A 91 -9.36 -0.35 -11.43
C HIS A 91 -8.61 -0.68 -12.73
N ARG A 92 -7.27 -0.69 -12.71
CA ARG A 92 -6.44 -1.02 -13.88
C ARG A 92 -6.54 -2.48 -14.30
N LEU A 93 -6.84 -3.39 -13.37
CA LEU A 93 -6.97 -4.83 -13.65
C LEU A 93 -8.38 -5.25 -14.08
N ALA A 94 -9.42 -4.66 -13.48
CA ALA A 94 -10.80 -5.11 -13.68
C ALA A 94 -11.31 -4.91 -15.11
N GLY A 95 -10.94 -3.80 -15.76
CA GLY A 95 -11.37 -3.50 -17.14
C GLY A 95 -10.82 -4.50 -18.17
N PRO A 96 -9.49 -4.70 -18.23
CA PRO A 96 -8.87 -5.67 -19.13
C PRO A 96 -9.35 -7.10 -18.93
N LEU A 97 -9.43 -7.54 -17.67
CA LEU A 97 -9.87 -8.89 -17.33
C LEU A 97 -11.34 -9.13 -17.74
N TYR A 98 -12.20 -8.12 -17.59
CA TYR A 98 -13.57 -8.19 -18.07
C TYR A 98 -13.65 -8.34 -19.59
N ARG A 99 -12.84 -7.58 -20.34
CA ARG A 99 -12.76 -7.70 -21.81
C ARG A 99 -12.32 -9.09 -22.25
N ILE A 100 -11.23 -9.60 -21.67
CA ILE A 100 -10.72 -10.94 -21.95
C ILE A 100 -11.80 -12.00 -21.68
N ARG A 101 -12.40 -12.00 -20.49
CA ARG A 101 -13.45 -12.98 -20.14
C ARG A 101 -14.63 -12.90 -21.09
N ARG A 102 -15.07 -11.69 -21.43
CA ARG A 102 -16.21 -11.47 -22.33
C ARG A 102 -15.92 -12.05 -23.71
N THR A 103 -14.77 -11.73 -24.31
CA THR A 103 -14.40 -12.25 -25.64
C THR A 103 -14.33 -13.78 -25.63
N LEU A 104 -13.71 -14.38 -24.61
CA LEU A 104 -13.66 -15.83 -24.49
C LEU A 104 -15.05 -16.46 -24.35
N SER A 105 -15.97 -15.82 -23.63
CA SER A 105 -17.35 -16.28 -23.50
C SER A 105 -18.11 -16.16 -24.83
N GLU A 106 -17.92 -15.06 -25.57
CA GLU A 106 -18.53 -14.87 -26.89
C GLU A 106 -18.04 -15.93 -27.90
N VAL A 107 -16.75 -16.27 -27.87
CA VAL A 107 -16.19 -17.36 -28.70
C VAL A 107 -16.79 -18.72 -28.32
N GLN A 108 -16.96 -19.00 -27.02
CA GLN A 108 -17.61 -20.25 -26.56
C GLN A 108 -19.07 -20.35 -27.02
N GLU A 109 -19.77 -19.23 -27.16
CA GLU A 109 -21.13 -19.16 -27.68
C GLU A 109 -21.20 -19.23 -29.22
N GLY A 110 -20.07 -19.41 -29.91
CA GLY A 110 -20.01 -19.49 -31.37
C GLY A 110 -20.20 -18.13 -32.08
N LYS A 111 -20.05 -17.02 -31.37
CA LYS A 111 -20.13 -15.67 -31.97
C LYS A 111 -18.89 -15.38 -32.83
N PRO A 112 -18.99 -14.45 -33.79
CA PRO A 112 -17.86 -14.06 -34.63
C PRO A 112 -16.66 -13.63 -33.78
N LEU A 113 -15.48 -14.19 -34.09
CA LEU A 113 -14.25 -13.88 -33.38
C LEU A 113 -13.91 -12.40 -33.51
N ARG A 114 -13.69 -11.73 -32.38
CA ARG A 114 -13.18 -10.36 -32.32
C ARG A 114 -11.88 -10.35 -31.54
N PRO A 115 -10.83 -9.67 -32.04
CA PRO A 115 -9.56 -9.60 -31.32
C PRO A 115 -9.72 -8.86 -29.99
N ILE A 116 -9.05 -9.38 -28.96
CA ILE A 116 -8.93 -8.77 -27.65
C ILE A 116 -7.96 -7.60 -27.77
N VAL A 117 -8.47 -6.36 -27.74
CA VAL A 117 -7.67 -5.13 -27.77
C VAL A 117 -7.80 -4.40 -26.43
N LEU A 118 -6.66 -4.25 -25.74
CA LEU A 118 -6.52 -3.55 -24.47
C LEU A 118 -5.93 -2.15 -24.67
N ARG A 119 -6.16 -1.22 -23.73
CA ARG A 119 -5.67 0.16 -23.85
C ARG A 119 -4.17 0.23 -23.59
N LYS A 120 -3.54 1.35 -24.00
CA LYS A 120 -2.08 1.55 -23.87
C LYS A 120 -1.55 1.38 -22.43
N ASN A 121 -2.33 1.70 -21.39
CA ASN A 121 -1.87 1.62 -20.00
C ASN A 121 -2.56 0.49 -19.22
N ASP A 122 -3.26 -0.40 -19.93
CA ASP A 122 -3.89 -1.58 -19.35
C ASP A 122 -2.85 -2.68 -19.15
N GLU A 123 -3.05 -3.47 -18.09
CA GLU A 123 -2.28 -4.68 -17.82
C GLU A 123 -2.74 -5.85 -18.72
N PHE A 124 -1.99 -6.95 -18.75
CA PHE A 124 -2.30 -8.19 -19.49
C PHE A 124 -2.27 -8.11 -21.02
N LYS A 125 -1.52 -7.16 -21.60
CA LYS A 125 -1.40 -7.05 -23.06
C LYS A 125 -0.77 -8.27 -23.72
N GLU A 126 0.32 -8.79 -23.15
CA GLU A 126 0.98 -10.00 -23.65
C GLU A 126 0.00 -11.18 -23.65
N LEU A 127 -0.76 -11.35 -22.56
CA LEU A 127 -1.81 -12.36 -22.50
C LEU A 127 -2.90 -12.14 -23.57
N ALA A 128 -3.31 -10.89 -23.81
CA ALA A 128 -4.29 -10.60 -24.86
C ALA A 128 -3.75 -10.92 -26.26
N GLU A 129 -2.47 -10.67 -26.51
CA GLU A 129 -1.78 -11.00 -27.76
C GLU A 129 -1.67 -12.51 -27.96
N ASP A 130 -1.22 -13.25 -26.94
CA ASP A 130 -1.15 -14.72 -26.96
C ASP A 130 -2.53 -15.34 -27.20
N LEU A 131 -3.56 -14.83 -26.53
CA LEU A 131 -4.93 -15.28 -26.73
C LEU A 131 -5.43 -14.99 -28.15
N ASN A 132 -5.10 -13.83 -28.72
CA ASN A 132 -5.46 -13.52 -30.10
C ASN A 132 -4.80 -14.47 -31.09
N GLY A 133 -3.50 -14.75 -30.93
CA GLY A 133 -2.77 -15.70 -31.77
C GLY A 133 -3.31 -17.14 -31.64
N PHE A 134 -3.68 -17.55 -30.42
CA PHE A 134 -4.32 -18.85 -30.21
C PHE A 134 -5.69 -18.94 -30.89
N LEU A 135 -6.52 -17.90 -30.75
CA LEU A 135 -7.87 -17.87 -31.31
C LEU A 135 -7.86 -17.82 -32.84
N SER A 136 -6.91 -17.11 -33.45
CA SER A 136 -6.78 -17.07 -34.92
C SER A 136 -6.38 -18.42 -35.52
N ASN A 137 -5.62 -19.23 -34.79
CA ASN A 137 -5.15 -20.54 -35.26
C ASN A 137 -6.20 -21.66 -35.15
N ARG A 138 -7.32 -21.42 -34.45
CA ARG A 138 -8.38 -22.43 -34.21
C ARG A 138 -9.65 -22.23 -35.03
N THR A 139 -9.80 -21.12 -35.73
CA THR A 139 -10.88 -20.93 -36.71
C THR A 139 -10.44 -21.46 -38.07
N PRO A 140 -11.09 -22.50 -38.63
CA PRO A 140 -10.83 -22.95 -39.99
C PRO A 140 -11.19 -21.90 -41.04
#